data_AF-A0A1Y5HGN7-F1
#
_entry.id   AF-A0A1Y5HGN7-F1
#
_cell.length_a   1.000
_cell.length_b   1.000
_cell.length_c   1.000
_cell.angle_alpha   90.00
_cell.angle_beta   90.00
_cell.angle_gamma   90.00
#
_symmetry.space_group_name_H-M   'P 1'
#
loop_
_entity.id
_entity.type
_entity.pdbx_description
1 polymer ?
#
loop_
_entity_poly.entity_id
_entity_poly.type
_entity_poly.pdbx_seq_one_letter_code
_entity_poly.pdbx_strand_id
1 'polypeptide(L)'
;MKWSLLMTHSNSLPSALKIAAEVDAALAQAGLAGPQVEREAIPLYLMFVQEFIDCSEPSPIDKTNVAGRIIDWLKDNPQPINPIIDMLGAQLNEVIELSKAHGTLQDFKRRELLNMHQKVVELLRQSSASLSQPHRDWL
;
A
#
# COMPACT_ATOMS: atom_id res chain seq x y z
N MET A 1 -22.36 31.14 24.20
CA MET A 1 -21.10 31.14 23.43
C MET A 1 -20.19 30.08 24.06
N LYS A 2 -19.96 28.92 23.41
CA LYS A 2 -18.84 28.62 22.47
C LYS A 2 -17.49 28.68 23.21
N TRP A 3 -16.65 27.64 23.32
CA TRP A 3 -16.47 26.40 22.53
C TRP A 3 -15.78 25.31 23.36
N SER A 4 -16.11 24.05 23.08
CA SER A 4 -15.27 22.88 23.38
C SER A 4 -14.25 22.72 22.25
N LEU A 5 -12.95 22.70 22.57
CA LEU A 5 -11.90 22.29 21.61
C LEU A 5 -11.35 20.94 22.05
N LEU A 6 -11.88 19.90 21.41
CA LEU A 6 -11.30 18.57 21.35
C LEU A 6 -9.98 18.67 20.57
N MET A 7 -8.85 18.56 21.24
CA MET A 7 -7.54 18.38 20.60
C MET A 7 -7.15 16.91 20.71
N THR A 8 -7.78 16.08 19.90
CA THR A 8 -7.30 14.73 19.60
C THR A 8 -6.59 14.79 18.24
N HIS A 9 -5.45 15.47 18.17
CA HIS A 9 -4.54 15.30 17.05
C HIS A 9 -3.74 14.02 17.29
N SER A 10 -4.07 12.99 16.53
CA SER A 10 -3.31 11.75 16.40
C SER A 10 -1.85 12.09 16.09
N ASN A 11 -0.97 11.83 17.04
CA ASN A 11 0.46 12.17 17.00
C ASN A 11 1.24 11.09 16.22
N SER A 12 0.82 10.80 14.99
CA SER A 12 1.60 9.99 14.06
C SER A 12 2.38 10.94 13.16
N LEU A 13 3.72 10.87 13.21
CA LEU A 13 4.58 11.58 12.27
C LEU A 13 4.05 11.37 10.83
N PRO A 14 3.92 12.44 10.02
CA PRO A 14 3.50 12.30 8.64
C PRO A 14 4.48 11.37 7.92
N SER A 15 3.96 10.43 7.13
CA SER A 15 4.79 9.53 6.35
C SER A 15 5.73 10.31 5.45
N ALA A 16 6.91 9.74 5.14
CA ALA A 16 7.92 10.39 4.29
C ALA A 16 7.33 10.88 2.95
N LEU A 17 6.29 10.21 2.47
CA LEU A 17 5.62 10.52 1.22
C LEU A 17 4.60 11.64 1.34
N LYS A 18 3.95 11.80 2.49
CA LYS A 18 3.17 13.01 2.78
C LYS A 18 4.06 14.24 2.85
N ILE A 19 5.25 14.09 3.42
CA ILE A 19 6.27 15.16 3.41
C ILE A 19 6.71 15.46 1.97
N ALA A 20 6.99 14.43 1.16
CA ALA A 20 7.34 14.61 -0.25
C ALA A 20 6.21 15.28 -1.05
N ALA A 21 4.96 14.95 -0.76
CA ALA A 21 3.77 15.56 -1.37
C ALA A 21 3.64 17.05 -1.06
N GLU A 22 3.83 17.42 0.21
CA GLU A 22 3.79 18.82 0.66
C GLU A 22 4.97 19.63 0.07
N VAL A 23 6.15 19.01 -0.03
CA VAL A 23 7.33 19.60 -0.66
C VAL A 23 7.08 19.85 -2.15
N ASP A 24 6.52 18.88 -2.88
CA ASP A 24 6.20 19.07 -4.30
C ASP A 24 5.14 20.16 -4.52
N ALA A 25 4.13 20.24 -3.65
CA ALA A 25 3.13 21.30 -3.71
C ALA A 25 3.77 22.69 -3.47
N ALA A 26 4.70 22.79 -2.51
CA ALA A 26 5.46 24.00 -2.25
C ALA A 26 6.38 24.38 -3.42
N LEU A 27 7.07 23.39 -4.01
CA LEU A 27 7.92 23.58 -5.19
C LEU A 27 7.11 24.03 -6.42
N ALA A 28 5.90 23.49 -6.61
CA ALA A 28 4.99 23.92 -7.66
C ALA A 28 4.50 25.36 -7.44
N GLN A 29 4.15 25.73 -6.22
CA GLN A 29 3.78 27.11 -5.87
C GLN A 29 4.94 28.10 -6.08
N ALA A 30 6.18 27.65 -5.90
CA ALA A 30 7.39 28.44 -6.15
C ALA A 30 7.79 28.51 -7.63
N GLY A 31 7.06 27.86 -8.54
CA GLY A 31 7.43 27.79 -9.97
C GLY A 31 8.67 26.93 -10.24
N LEU A 32 9.09 26.13 -9.27
CA LEU A 32 10.24 25.22 -9.31
C LEU A 32 9.83 23.76 -9.52
N ALA A 33 8.56 23.50 -9.84
CA ALA A 33 8.11 22.15 -10.16
C ALA A 33 8.88 21.62 -11.36
N GLY A 34 9.73 20.62 -11.13
CA GLY A 34 10.17 19.69 -12.16
C GLY A 34 8.98 18.88 -12.71
N PRO A 35 9.23 17.90 -13.59
CA PRO A 35 8.18 17.00 -14.06
C PRO A 35 7.48 16.39 -12.83
N GLN A 36 6.20 16.72 -12.62
CA GLN A 36 5.46 16.10 -11.54
C GLN A 36 5.38 14.62 -11.84
N VAL A 37 5.98 13.79 -10.98
CA VAL A 37 5.76 12.35 -11.04
C VAL A 37 4.29 12.17 -10.72
N GLU A 38 3.48 11.85 -11.73
CA GLU A 38 2.07 11.53 -11.53
C GLU A 38 2.00 10.36 -10.55
N ARG A 39 1.61 10.66 -9.31
CA ARG A 39 1.39 9.67 -8.26
C ARG A 39 0.04 9.01 -8.51
N GLU A 40 0.00 8.21 -9.57
CA GLU A 40 -1.18 7.39 -9.84
C GLU A 40 -1.32 6.33 -8.74
N ALA A 41 -2.56 6.11 -8.31
CA ALA A 41 -2.85 5.32 -7.13
C ALA A 41 -2.33 3.86 -7.24
N ILE A 42 -2.53 3.20 -8.39
CA ILE A 42 -2.11 1.80 -8.52
C ILE A 42 -0.58 1.66 -8.62
N PRO A 43 0.13 2.40 -9.48
CA PRO A 43 1.60 2.40 -9.47
C PRO A 43 2.20 2.68 -8.10
N LEU A 44 1.64 3.64 -7.36
CA LEU A 44 2.12 3.97 -6.01
C LEU A 44 1.90 2.82 -5.01
N TYR A 45 0.75 2.16 -5.06
CA TYR A 45 0.50 0.98 -4.23
C TYR A 45 1.45 -0.17 -4.53
N LEU A 46 1.69 -0.46 -5.81
CA LEU A 46 2.60 -1.54 -6.22
C LEU A 46 4.05 -1.25 -5.79
N MET A 47 4.47 0.01 -5.84
CA MET A 47 5.77 0.46 -5.33
C MET A 47 5.90 0.20 -3.82
N PHE A 48 4.89 0.53 -3.00
CA PHE A 48 4.93 0.25 -1.56
C PHE A 48 4.97 -1.23 -1.25
N VAL A 49 4.27 -2.06 -2.04
CA VAL A 49 4.35 -3.51 -1.87
C VAL A 49 5.75 -4.01 -2.23
N GLN A 50 6.36 -3.48 -3.29
CA GLN A 50 7.72 -3.85 -3.69
C GLN A 50 8.77 -3.46 -2.65
N GLU A 51 8.64 -2.28 -2.06
CA GLU A 51 9.47 -1.84 -0.93
C GLU A 51 9.24 -2.70 0.31
N PHE A 52 7.99 -3.09 0.58
CA PHE A 52 7.64 -3.90 1.73
C PHE A 52 8.26 -5.31 1.70
N ILE A 53 8.20 -5.98 0.55
CA ILE A 53 8.75 -7.34 0.42
C ILE A 53 10.23 -7.37 0.03
N ASP A 54 10.89 -6.19 0.01
CA ASP A 54 12.30 -5.99 -0.38
C ASP A 54 12.66 -6.78 -1.66
N CYS A 55 11.81 -6.67 -2.69
CA CYS A 55 11.96 -7.50 -3.88
C CYS A 55 13.15 -7.02 -4.71
N SER A 56 14.33 -7.61 -4.47
CA SER A 56 15.55 -7.39 -5.26
C SER A 56 15.54 -8.14 -6.60
N GLU A 57 14.43 -8.78 -6.96
CA GLU A 57 14.30 -9.52 -8.21
C GLU A 57 14.22 -8.60 -9.43
N PRO A 58 14.68 -9.07 -10.61
CA PRO A 58 14.76 -8.26 -11.82
C PRO A 58 13.39 -7.89 -12.43
N SER A 59 12.30 -8.55 -12.03
CA SER A 59 10.96 -8.25 -12.58
C SER A 59 10.15 -7.35 -11.64
N PRO A 60 9.58 -6.24 -12.13
CA PRO A 60 8.78 -5.36 -11.31
C PRO A 60 7.47 -6.02 -10.86
N ILE A 61 6.96 -5.58 -9.71
CA ILE A 61 5.63 -5.96 -9.23
C ILE A 61 4.57 -5.24 -10.07
N ASP A 62 3.58 -5.99 -10.54
CA ASP A 62 2.45 -5.48 -11.29
C ASP A 62 1.11 -6.03 -10.78
N LYS A 63 0.01 -5.55 -11.37
CA LYS A 63 -1.35 -5.92 -10.97
C LYS A 63 -1.64 -7.43 -11.06
N THR A 64 -0.92 -8.15 -11.92
CA THR A 64 -1.16 -9.57 -12.20
C THR A 64 -0.35 -10.48 -11.30
N ASN A 65 0.81 -10.02 -10.83
CA ASN A 65 1.77 -10.84 -10.09
C ASN A 65 1.86 -10.48 -8.59
N VAL A 66 1.34 -9.33 -8.15
CA VAL A 66 1.51 -8.80 -6.79
C VAL A 66 1.14 -9.79 -5.67
N ALA A 67 0.03 -10.51 -5.80
CA ALA A 67 -0.37 -11.50 -4.80
C ALA A 67 0.61 -12.68 -4.74
N GLY A 68 1.02 -13.20 -5.89
CA GLY A 68 2.00 -14.29 -5.99
C GLY A 68 3.35 -13.88 -5.38
N ARG A 69 3.81 -12.67 -5.66
CA ARG A 69 5.04 -12.10 -5.12
C ARG A 69 5.04 -12.03 -3.59
N ILE A 70 3.94 -11.57 -2.99
CA ILE A 70 3.81 -11.55 -1.52
C ILE A 70 3.77 -12.99 -0.97
N ILE A 71 3.07 -13.92 -1.62
CA ILE A 71 2.99 -15.32 -1.20
C ILE A 71 4.38 -15.98 -1.24
N ASP A 72 5.14 -15.77 -2.30
CA ASP A 72 6.49 -16.33 -2.43
C ASP A 72 7.43 -15.75 -1.36
N TRP A 73 7.38 -14.43 -1.14
CA TRP A 73 8.12 -13.81 -0.04
C TRP A 73 7.73 -14.37 1.35
N LEU A 74 6.46 -14.68 1.57
CA LEU A 74 5.99 -15.30 2.83
C LEU A 74 6.50 -16.73 3.04
N LYS A 75 6.83 -17.47 1.98
CA LYS A 75 7.47 -18.79 2.11
C LYS A 75 8.88 -18.66 2.66
N ASP A 76 9.62 -17.66 2.19
CA ASP A 76 10.99 -17.38 2.63
C ASP A 76 11.03 -16.61 3.97
N ASN A 77 9.95 -15.89 4.30
CA ASN A 77 9.80 -15.11 5.52
C ASN A 77 8.49 -15.48 6.25
N PRO A 78 8.44 -16.65 6.92
CA PRO A 78 7.22 -17.14 7.55
C PRO A 78 6.74 -16.21 8.65
N GLN A 79 5.54 -15.67 8.49
CA GLN A 79 4.94 -14.76 9.45
C GLN A 79 3.41 -14.82 9.40
N PRO A 80 2.71 -14.43 10.48
CA PRO A 80 1.26 -14.48 10.52
C PRO A 80 0.65 -13.59 9.43
N ILE A 81 -0.37 -14.10 8.74
CA ILE A 81 -0.96 -13.41 7.58
C ILE A 81 -1.72 -12.13 7.94
N ASN A 82 -2.31 -12.06 9.13
CA ASN A 82 -3.16 -10.92 9.53
C ASN A 82 -2.36 -9.61 9.64
N PRO A 83 -1.19 -9.57 10.33
CA PRO A 83 -0.31 -8.40 10.29
C PRO A 83 0.06 -7.90 8.89
N ILE A 84 0.23 -8.81 7.93
CA ILE A 84 0.53 -8.47 6.54
C ILE A 84 -0.66 -7.78 5.88
N ILE A 85 -1.86 -8.34 6.06
CA ILE A 85 -3.10 -7.75 5.56
C ILE A 85 -3.32 -6.36 6.16
N ASP A 86 -3.09 -6.20 7.46
CA ASP A 86 -3.23 -4.91 8.15
C ASP A 86 -2.24 -3.87 7.59
N MET A 87 -1.00 -4.28 7.32
CA MET A 87 0.01 -3.41 6.73
C MET A 87 -0.33 -2.99 5.30
N LEU A 88 -0.77 -3.94 4.46
CA LEU A 88 -1.25 -3.64 3.11
C LEU A 88 -2.47 -2.70 3.14
N GLY A 89 -3.34 -2.84 4.16
CA GLY A 89 -4.47 -1.95 4.38
C GLY A 89 -4.04 -0.52 4.76
N ALA A 90 -3.01 -0.39 5.60
CA ALA A 90 -2.43 0.91 5.93
C ALA A 90 -1.82 1.59 4.69
N GLN A 91 -1.05 0.83 3.89
CA GLN A 91 -0.47 1.30 2.63
C GLN A 91 -1.54 1.74 1.63
N LEU A 92 -2.62 0.98 1.48
CA LEU A 92 -3.77 1.34 0.64
C LEU A 92 -4.36 2.71 1.06
N ASN A 93 -4.58 2.92 2.35
CA ASN A 93 -5.14 4.17 2.85
C ASN A 93 -4.20 5.36 2.57
N GLU A 94 -2.90 5.17 2.76
CA GLU A 94 -1.90 6.18 2.45
C GLU A 94 -1.91 6.54 0.96
N VAL A 95 -1.91 5.54 0.07
CA VAL A 95 -2.00 5.75 -1.39
C VAL A 95 -3.25 6.55 -1.77
N ILE A 96 -4.39 6.23 -1.17
CA ILE A 96 -5.66 6.93 -1.44
C ILE A 96 -5.55 8.40 -1.02
N GLU A 97 -5.06 8.67 0.19
CA GLU A 97 -4.92 10.05 0.67
C GLU A 97 -3.91 10.86 -0.15
N LEU A 98 -2.78 10.25 -0.52
CA LEU A 98 -1.77 10.89 -1.38
C LEU A 98 -2.32 11.19 -2.78
N SER A 99 -2.93 10.20 -3.42
CA SER A 99 -3.50 10.36 -4.77
C SER A 99 -4.61 11.41 -4.78
N LYS A 100 -5.38 11.49 -3.69
CA LYS A 100 -6.41 12.52 -3.50
C LYS A 100 -5.79 13.91 -3.32
N ALA A 101 -4.74 14.04 -2.51
CA ALA A 101 -4.03 15.30 -2.29
C ALA A 101 -3.40 15.85 -3.58
N HIS A 102 -2.95 14.97 -4.47
CA HIS A 102 -2.38 15.34 -5.77
C HIS A 102 -3.41 15.47 -6.91
N GLY A 103 -4.71 15.25 -6.64
CA GLY A 103 -5.74 15.34 -7.67
C GLY A 103 -5.69 14.21 -8.73
N THR A 104 -4.94 13.14 -8.49
CA THR A 104 -4.78 12.00 -9.42
C THR A 104 -5.79 10.87 -9.14
N LEU A 105 -6.51 10.93 -8.01
CA LEU A 105 -7.49 9.92 -7.61
C LEU A 105 -8.86 10.14 -8.28
N GLN A 106 -9.05 9.52 -9.44
CA GLN A 106 -10.36 9.41 -10.09
C GLN A 106 -11.17 8.24 -9.50
N ASP A 107 -12.51 8.35 -9.51
CA ASP A 107 -13.40 7.33 -8.90
C ASP A 107 -13.18 5.93 -9.47
N PHE A 108 -12.95 5.80 -10.78
CA PHE A 108 -12.68 4.49 -11.37
C PHE A 108 -11.33 3.93 -10.90
N LYS A 109 -10.28 4.76 -10.80
CA LYS A 109 -8.95 4.36 -10.31
C LYS A 109 -9.03 3.93 -8.84
N ARG A 110 -9.82 4.64 -8.04
CA ARG A 110 -10.10 4.27 -6.64
C ARG A 110 -10.76 2.89 -6.55
N ARG A 111 -11.82 2.66 -7.33
CA ARG A 111 -12.51 1.35 -7.35
C ARG A 111 -11.60 0.23 -7.83
N GLU A 112 -10.80 0.49 -8.85
CA GLU A 112 -9.84 -0.47 -9.39
C GLU A 112 -8.79 -0.86 -8.33
N LEU A 113 -8.23 0.13 -7.63
CA LEU A 113 -7.29 -0.09 -6.53
C LEU A 113 -7.92 -0.91 -5.40
N LEU A 114 -9.13 -0.57 -4.96
CA LEU A 114 -9.85 -1.32 -3.91
C LEU A 114 -10.10 -2.77 -4.32
N ASN A 115 -10.56 -3.00 -5.55
CA ASN A 115 -10.79 -4.35 -6.08
C ASN A 115 -9.49 -5.15 -6.17
N MET A 116 -8.40 -4.51 -6.59
CA MET A 116 -7.08 -5.14 -6.64
C MET A 116 -6.61 -5.55 -5.24
N HIS A 117 -6.68 -4.62 -4.27
CA HIS A 117 -6.32 -4.91 -2.88
C HIS A 117 -7.16 -6.05 -2.30
N GLN A 118 -8.47 -6.05 -2.53
CA GLN A 118 -9.34 -7.13 -2.06
C GLN A 118 -8.94 -8.49 -2.63
N LYS A 119 -8.64 -8.57 -3.95
CA LYS A 119 -8.14 -9.81 -4.57
C LYS A 119 -6.83 -10.29 -3.96
N VAL A 120 -5.90 -9.37 -3.67
CA VAL A 120 -4.64 -9.70 -2.99
C VAL A 120 -4.92 -10.30 -1.61
N VAL A 121 -5.76 -9.66 -0.80
CA VAL A 121 -6.12 -10.14 0.54
C VAL A 121 -6.81 -11.50 0.50
N GLU A 122 -7.72 -11.72 -0.45
CA GLU A 122 -8.40 -13.01 -0.63
C GLU A 122 -7.40 -14.13 -0.95
N LEU A 123 -6.46 -13.90 -1.88
CA LEU A 123 -5.42 -14.87 -2.23
C LEU A 123 -4.48 -15.17 -1.06
N LEU A 124 -4.09 -14.15 -0.30
CA LEU A 124 -3.25 -14.31 0.88
C LEU A 124 -3.92 -15.18 1.96
N ARG A 125 -5.22 -14.97 2.21
CA ARG A 125 -6.00 -15.78 3.15
C ARG A 125 -6.17 -17.23 2.70
N GLN A 126 -6.34 -17.47 1.40
CA GLN A 126 -6.42 -18.82 0.84
C GLN A 126 -5.07 -19.55 0.94
N SER A 127 -3.97 -18.84 0.68
CA SER A 127 -2.62 -19.38 0.78
C SER A 127 -2.28 -19.74 2.23
N SER A 128 -2.61 -18.89 3.21
CA SER A 128 -2.34 -19.18 4.62
C SER A 128 -3.08 -20.42 5.14
N ALA A 129 -4.33 -20.65 4.68
CA ALA A 129 -5.06 -21.87 4.99
C ALA A 129 -4.36 -23.13 4.45
N SER A 130 -3.75 -23.02 3.26
CA SER A 130 -3.02 -24.13 2.61
C SER A 130 -1.65 -24.38 3.24
N LEU A 131 -0.95 -23.32 3.67
CA LEU A 131 0.35 -23.38 4.35
C LEU A 131 0.26 -23.88 5.80
N SER A 132 -0.93 -23.82 6.42
CA SER A 132 -1.18 -24.26 7.79
C SER A 132 -1.57 -25.74 7.90
N GLN A 133 -1.63 -26.48 6.80
CA GLN A 133 -1.95 -27.91 6.81
C GLN A 133 -0.69 -28.69 7.24
N PRO A 134 -0.65 -29.32 8.43
CA PRO A 134 0.45 -30.21 8.76
C PRO A 134 0.43 -31.35 7.74
N HIS A 135 1.59 -31.61 7.13
CA HIS A 135 1.85 -32.82 6.37
C HIS A 135 1.49 -34.00 7.29
N ARG A 136 0.29 -34.58 7.12
CA ARG A 136 -0.05 -35.84 7.78
C ARG A 136 0.83 -36.88 7.10
N ASP A 137 2.02 -37.09 7.64
CA ASP A 137 2.79 -38.29 7.38
C ASP A 137 1.93 -39.47 7.80
N TRP A 138 1.55 -40.29 6.82
CA TRP A 138 0.91 -41.56 7.07
C TRP A 138 1.97 -42.50 7.65
N LEU A 139 1.76 -42.92 8.90
CA LEU A 139 2.32 -44.12 9.51
C LEU A 139 1.17 -44.93 10.10
#